data_AF-A0A435YM02-F1
#
_entry.id   AF-A0A435YM02-F1
#
_cell.length_a   1.000
_cell.length_b   1.000
_cell.length_c   1.000
_cell.angle_alpha   90.00
_cell.angle_beta   90.00
_cell.angle_gamma   90.00
#
_symmetry.space_group_name_H-M   'P 1'
#
loop_
_entity.id
_entity.type
_entity.pdbx_description
1 polymer ?
#
loop_
_entity_poly.entity_id
_entity_poly.type
_entity_poly.pdbx_seq_one_letter_code
_entity_poly.pdbx_strand_id
1 'polypeptide(L)'
;MITPNFYVLNYPIAAAGFFNGNNRFPRRVSSQSATINDFIFDRMIRNRWGYLEKICVDKHYAKYIASGIAGLKIPKTISVFKIDRNTTADDILLWIQPFLGRHFVMKPTHSSGKIIFLDKPLNRKTIEEFLNFSKRSYFNIGRETQYYKMEKKLIVEDNISTGGELSDYKFFCVRGKAIYLQVDVGRFVDHK
;
A
#
# COMPACT_ATOMS: atom_id res chain seq x y z
N MET A 1 3.38 15.80 -17.16
CA MET A 1 3.37 17.00 -16.29
C MET A 1 3.60 16.54 -14.86
N ILE A 2 4.56 17.14 -14.13
CA ILE A 2 4.83 16.76 -12.73
C ILE A 2 3.81 17.48 -11.85
N THR A 3 2.99 16.72 -11.13
CA THR A 3 2.06 17.29 -10.16
C THR A 3 2.84 18.02 -9.05
N PRO A 4 2.58 19.30 -8.77
CA PRO A 4 3.28 20.05 -7.74
C PRO A 4 2.91 19.52 -6.34
N ASN A 5 3.89 19.53 -5.43
CA ASN A 5 3.75 19.05 -4.05
C ASN A 5 3.99 20.20 -3.06
N PHE A 6 3.01 21.09 -2.97
CA PHE A 6 2.98 22.20 -2.02
C PHE A 6 1.73 22.09 -1.17
N TYR A 7 1.86 22.31 0.15
CA TYR A 7 0.74 22.21 1.09
C TYR A 7 -0.51 22.99 0.64
N VAL A 8 -0.31 24.23 0.18
CA VAL A 8 -1.39 25.13 -0.29
C VAL A 8 -2.17 24.54 -1.47
N LEU A 9 -1.55 23.69 -2.29
CA LEU A 9 -2.18 22.99 -3.40
C LEU A 9 -2.72 21.62 -2.99
N ASN A 10 -2.08 20.96 -2.02
CA ASN A 10 -2.48 19.64 -1.55
C ASN A 10 -3.78 19.70 -0.73
N TYR A 11 -3.90 20.70 0.16
CA TYR A 11 -5.03 20.84 1.09
C TYR A 11 -6.41 20.82 0.41
N PRO A 12 -6.73 21.69 -0.57
CA PRO A 12 -8.08 21.73 -1.13
C PRO A 12 -8.50 20.41 -1.79
N ILE A 13 -7.56 19.73 -2.46
CA ILE A 13 -7.82 18.44 -3.13
C ILE A 13 -8.07 17.34 -2.11
N ALA A 14 -7.20 17.22 -1.10
CA ALA A 14 -7.36 16.21 -0.06
C ALA A 14 -8.60 16.47 0.82
N ALA A 15 -8.90 17.74 1.12
CA ALA A 15 -9.99 18.13 2.00
C ALA A 15 -11.35 17.71 1.45
N ALA A 16 -11.54 17.73 0.13
CA ALA A 16 -12.74 17.20 -0.51
C ALA A 16 -12.92 15.70 -0.24
N GLY A 17 -11.85 14.91 -0.38
CA GLY A 17 -11.87 13.48 -0.05
C GLY A 17 -12.13 13.22 1.44
N PHE A 18 -11.52 14.03 2.31
CA PHE A 18 -11.76 13.95 3.76
C PHE A 18 -13.22 14.24 4.11
N PHE A 19 -13.82 15.27 3.50
CA PHE A 19 -15.22 15.64 3.74
C PHE A 19 -16.16 14.49 3.40
N ASN A 20 -15.99 13.86 2.24
CA ASN A 20 -16.84 12.75 1.81
C ASN A 20 -16.80 11.54 2.76
N GLY A 21 -15.66 11.29 3.42
CA GLY A 21 -15.51 10.18 4.35
C GLY A 21 -15.90 10.50 5.80
N ASN A 22 -15.98 11.79 6.18
CA ASN A 22 -16.12 12.21 7.58
C ASN A 22 -17.31 13.15 7.83
N ASN A 23 -18.03 13.59 6.77
CA ASN A 23 -19.11 14.57 6.81
C ASN A 23 -18.72 15.91 7.48
N ARG A 24 -17.44 16.28 7.41
CA ARG A 24 -16.89 17.54 7.92
C ARG A 24 -15.53 17.85 7.31
N PHE A 25 -15.10 19.10 7.37
CA PHE A 25 -13.73 19.48 7.04
C PHE A 25 -12.73 19.05 8.13
N PRO A 26 -11.44 18.85 7.77
CA PRO A 26 -10.40 18.52 8.72
C PRO A 26 -10.17 19.69 9.70
N ARG A 27 -10.02 19.36 10.98
CA ARG A 27 -9.74 20.32 12.05
C ARG A 27 -8.25 20.57 12.15
N ARG A 28 -7.87 21.70 12.76
CA ARG A 28 -6.47 21.92 13.14
C ARG A 28 -6.06 20.88 14.18
N VAL A 29 -4.88 20.29 14.03
CA VAL A 29 -4.33 19.30 14.98
C VAL A 29 -4.14 19.83 16.40
N SER A 30 -4.09 21.15 16.58
CA SER A 30 -4.04 21.82 17.88
C SER A 30 -5.41 22.00 18.54
N SER A 31 -6.51 21.68 17.84
CA SER A 31 -7.86 21.80 18.40
C SER A 31 -8.09 20.71 19.45
N GLN A 32 -8.75 21.05 20.55
CA GLN A 32 -9.18 20.07 21.55
C GLN A 32 -10.15 19.03 20.98
N SER A 33 -10.89 19.40 19.93
CA SER A 33 -11.82 18.49 19.22
C SER A 33 -11.19 17.74 18.05
N ALA A 34 -9.86 17.80 17.87
CA ALA A 34 -9.19 17.05 16.81
C ALA A 34 -9.27 15.54 17.06
N THR A 35 -9.60 14.78 16.01
CA THR A 35 -9.61 13.31 16.03
C THR A 35 -8.36 12.75 15.35
N ILE A 36 -8.10 11.46 15.50
CA ILE A 36 -6.99 10.79 14.80
C ILE A 36 -7.01 11.00 13.28
N ASN A 37 -8.20 11.08 12.67
CA ASN A 37 -8.34 11.35 11.23
C ASN A 37 -7.80 12.74 10.87
N ASP A 38 -7.95 13.74 11.73
CA ASP A 38 -7.38 15.08 11.51
C ASP A 38 -5.85 15.03 11.54
N PHE A 39 -5.27 14.27 12.47
CA PHE A 39 -3.81 14.06 12.53
C PHE A 39 -3.28 13.32 11.30
N ILE A 40 -3.98 12.27 10.85
CA ILE A 40 -3.62 11.52 9.65
C ILE A 40 -3.69 12.43 8.43
N PHE A 41 -4.79 13.19 8.26
CA PHE A 41 -4.96 14.14 7.18
C PHE A 41 -3.85 15.17 7.13
N ASP A 42 -3.53 15.79 8.27
CA ASP A 42 -2.47 16.79 8.40
C ASP A 42 -1.10 16.22 7.99
N ARG A 43 -0.77 15.04 8.50
CA ARG A 43 0.51 14.36 8.19
C ARG A 43 0.61 13.98 6.71
N MET A 44 -0.49 13.48 6.15
CA MET A 44 -0.61 13.02 4.76
C MET A 44 -0.21 14.11 3.75
N ILE A 45 -0.60 15.37 3.97
CA ILE A 45 -0.48 16.44 2.95
C ILE A 45 0.73 17.38 3.14
N ARG A 46 1.42 17.31 4.28
CA ARG A 46 2.50 18.25 4.65
C ARG A 46 3.90 17.91 4.13
N ASN A 47 4.09 16.72 3.56
CA ASN A 47 5.39 16.26 3.03
C ASN A 47 6.54 16.32 4.08
N ARG A 48 6.25 15.94 5.33
CA ARG A 48 7.23 15.92 6.44
C ARG A 48 7.65 14.51 6.85
N TRP A 49 7.57 13.56 5.91
CA TRP A 49 7.93 12.17 6.15
C TRP A 49 9.44 12.00 6.22
N GLY A 50 9.91 11.33 7.27
CA GLY A 50 11.30 10.93 7.44
C GLY A 50 11.73 9.87 6.43
N TYR A 51 13.04 9.62 6.37
CA TYR A 51 13.61 8.66 5.42
C TYR A 51 13.09 7.24 5.63
N LEU A 52 13.09 6.77 6.88
CA LEU A 52 12.57 5.44 7.23
C LEU A 52 11.08 5.30 6.87
N GLU A 53 10.27 6.32 7.13
CA GLU A 53 8.84 6.29 6.80
C GLU A 53 8.60 6.17 5.30
N LYS A 54 9.38 6.89 4.49
CA LYS A 54 9.33 6.79 3.01
C LYS A 54 9.84 5.45 2.49
N ILE A 55 10.78 4.82 3.18
CA ILE A 55 11.21 3.45 2.87
C ILE A 55 10.07 2.47 3.15
N CYS A 56 9.40 2.62 4.30
CA CYS A 56 8.40 1.67 4.76
C CYS A 56 7.08 1.69 3.98
N VAL A 57 6.80 2.72 3.16
CA VAL A 57 5.64 2.70 2.25
C VAL A 57 5.85 1.81 1.03
N ASP A 58 7.11 1.45 0.73
CA ASP A 58 7.45 0.45 -0.29
C ASP A 58 7.53 -0.93 0.33
N LYS A 59 6.61 -1.86 -0.03
CA LYS A 59 6.65 -3.22 0.54
C LYS A 59 7.97 -3.94 0.32
N HIS A 60 8.67 -3.72 -0.80
CA HIS A 60 9.96 -4.36 -1.04
C HIS A 60 11.00 -3.84 -0.04
N TYR A 61 11.12 -2.52 0.12
CA TYR A 61 12.10 -1.95 1.05
C TYR A 61 11.70 -2.12 2.52
N ALA A 62 10.41 -2.06 2.84
CA ALA A 62 9.90 -2.37 4.18
C ALA A 62 10.29 -3.80 4.61
N LYS A 63 10.21 -4.76 3.68
CA LYS A 63 10.64 -6.15 3.94
C LYS A 63 12.15 -6.26 4.11
N TYR A 64 12.94 -5.47 3.38
CA TYR A 64 14.39 -5.42 3.60
C TYR A 64 14.70 -4.97 5.04
N ILE A 65 14.08 -3.89 5.52
CA ILE A 65 14.22 -3.45 6.93
C ILE A 65 13.75 -4.56 7.89
N ALA A 66 12.60 -5.17 7.64
CA ALA A 66 12.04 -6.22 8.49
C ALA A 66 12.94 -7.48 8.57
N SER A 67 13.65 -7.83 7.49
CA SER A 67 14.56 -8.99 7.46
C SER A 67 15.76 -8.85 8.41
N GLY A 68 16.11 -7.62 8.81
CA GLY A 68 17.14 -7.37 9.81
C GLY A 68 16.69 -7.60 11.26
N ILE A 69 15.38 -7.84 11.50
CA ILE A 69 14.84 -8.03 12.84
C ILE A 69 14.94 -9.52 13.20
N ALA A 70 15.77 -9.82 14.20
CA ALA A 70 15.98 -11.19 14.67
C ALA A 70 14.66 -11.85 15.08
N GLY A 71 14.42 -13.07 14.59
CA GLY A 71 13.22 -13.86 14.88
C GLY A 71 11.95 -13.45 14.12
N LEU A 72 11.97 -12.34 13.37
CA LEU A 72 10.81 -11.93 12.57
C LEU A 72 10.73 -12.76 11.28
N LYS A 73 9.68 -13.58 11.14
CA LYS A 73 9.39 -14.30 9.91
C LYS A 73 8.68 -13.38 8.93
N ILE A 74 9.20 -13.30 7.70
CA ILE A 74 8.57 -12.57 6.60
C ILE A 74 8.43 -13.49 5.38
N PRO A 75 7.37 -13.35 4.55
CA PRO A 75 7.27 -14.07 3.29
C PRO A 75 8.49 -13.77 2.41
N LYS A 76 9.09 -14.74 1.73
CA LYS A 76 10.25 -14.48 0.88
C LYS A 76 9.83 -13.73 -0.38
N THR A 77 10.52 -12.63 -0.70
CA THR A 77 10.40 -12.00 -2.02
C THR A 77 11.21 -12.79 -3.03
N ILE A 78 10.56 -13.27 -4.08
CA ILE A 78 11.14 -14.13 -5.12
C ILE A 78 11.64 -13.31 -6.30
N SER A 79 10.86 -12.30 -6.73
CA SER A 79 11.21 -11.46 -7.86
C SER A 79 10.62 -10.06 -7.70
N VAL A 80 11.28 -9.08 -8.33
CA VAL A 80 10.90 -7.66 -8.31
C VAL A 80 10.94 -7.14 -9.74
N PHE A 81 9.88 -6.45 -10.16
CA PHE A 81 9.79 -5.89 -11.50
C PHE A 81 9.42 -4.41 -11.42
N LYS A 82 10.24 -3.56 -12.05
CA LYS A 82 9.97 -2.13 -12.12
C LYS A 82 8.94 -1.87 -13.22
N ILE A 83 7.95 -1.04 -12.92
CA ILE A 83 6.93 -0.64 -13.89
C ILE A 83 6.98 0.86 -14.12
N ASP A 84 6.74 1.24 -15.37
CA ASP A 84 6.59 2.62 -15.77
C ASP A 84 5.32 2.81 -16.61
N ARG A 85 5.22 3.95 -17.31
CA ARG A 85 4.07 4.25 -18.18
C ARG A 85 3.98 3.32 -19.39
N ASN A 86 5.12 2.86 -19.90
CA ASN A 86 5.25 2.09 -21.13
C ASN A 86 5.14 0.58 -20.89
N THR A 87 5.35 0.11 -19.66
CA THR A 87 5.13 -1.31 -19.32
C THR A 87 3.76 -1.80 -19.79
N THR A 88 3.73 -2.93 -20.47
CA THR A 88 2.55 -3.56 -21.06
C THR A 88 2.14 -4.81 -20.28
N ALA A 89 0.96 -5.35 -20.58
CA ALA A 89 0.53 -6.63 -19.99
C ALA A 89 1.40 -7.80 -20.47
N ASP A 90 1.92 -7.75 -21.69
CA ASP A 90 2.80 -8.78 -22.25
C ASP A 90 4.14 -8.83 -21.50
N ASP A 91 4.69 -7.67 -21.12
CA ASP A 91 5.90 -7.59 -20.27
C ASP A 91 5.68 -8.29 -18.93
N ILE A 92 4.50 -8.08 -18.31
CA ILE A 92 4.15 -8.72 -17.05
C ILE A 92 3.95 -10.22 -17.23
N LEU A 93 3.23 -10.65 -18.27
CA LEU A 93 2.99 -12.07 -18.58
C LEU A 93 4.30 -12.82 -18.80
N LEU A 94 5.24 -12.24 -19.55
CA LEU A 94 6.56 -12.81 -19.78
C LEU A 94 7.35 -12.93 -18.47
N TRP A 95 7.35 -11.87 -17.65
CA TRP A 95 8.04 -11.85 -16.37
C TRP A 95 7.48 -12.90 -15.38
N ILE A 96 6.16 -13.09 -15.32
CA ILE A 96 5.54 -14.01 -14.36
C ILE A 96 5.49 -15.47 -14.82
N GLN A 97 5.84 -15.76 -16.08
CA GLN A 97 5.77 -17.11 -16.65
C GLN A 97 6.40 -18.21 -15.77
N PRO A 98 7.58 -18.01 -15.15
CA PRO A 98 8.20 -19.03 -14.30
C PRO A 98 7.46 -19.31 -12.98
N PHE A 99 6.51 -18.45 -12.63
CA PHE A 99 5.79 -18.46 -11.35
C PHE A 99 4.34 -18.94 -11.48
N LEU A 100 3.81 -19.08 -12.70
CA LEU A 100 2.44 -19.54 -12.94
C LEU A 100 2.26 -20.99 -12.48
N GLY A 101 1.13 -21.27 -11.81
CA GLY A 101 0.83 -22.57 -11.21
C GLY A 101 1.59 -22.85 -9.90
N ARG A 102 2.31 -21.87 -9.36
CA ARG A 102 3.07 -22.01 -8.10
C ARG A 102 2.43 -21.20 -6.99
N HIS A 103 2.67 -21.60 -5.74
CA HIS A 103 2.07 -21.01 -4.54
C HIS A 103 2.69 -19.64 -4.17
N PHE A 104 2.45 -18.67 -5.03
CA PHE A 104 2.99 -17.31 -4.93
C PHE A 104 1.89 -16.26 -5.11
N VAL A 105 2.13 -15.08 -4.57
CA VAL A 105 1.30 -13.90 -4.81
C VAL A 105 2.11 -12.81 -5.51
N MET A 106 1.46 -12.10 -6.42
CA MET A 106 1.97 -10.88 -7.05
C MET A 106 1.22 -9.65 -6.53
N LYS A 107 1.96 -8.62 -6.14
CA LYS A 107 1.36 -7.36 -5.67
C LYS A 107 2.24 -6.13 -5.94
N PRO A 108 1.64 -4.93 -6.09
CA PRO A 108 2.38 -3.68 -6.16
C PRO A 108 3.02 -3.30 -4.81
N THR A 109 4.22 -2.73 -4.85
CA THR A 109 4.91 -2.31 -3.62
C THR A 109 4.26 -1.12 -2.94
N HIS A 110 3.63 -0.23 -3.72
CA HIS A 110 3.22 1.11 -3.31
C HIS A 110 1.71 1.29 -3.13
N SER A 111 0.89 0.24 -3.32
CA SER A 111 -0.57 0.33 -3.17
C SER A 111 -1.16 -0.81 -2.36
N SER A 112 -2.42 -0.70 -1.94
CA SER A 112 -3.13 -1.69 -1.13
C SER A 112 -4.35 -2.25 -1.87
N GLY A 113 -4.77 -3.47 -1.51
CA GLY A 113 -6.08 -4.01 -1.88
C GLY A 113 -6.17 -4.81 -3.18
N LYS A 114 -5.17 -4.78 -4.07
CA LYS A 114 -5.11 -5.69 -5.23
C LYS A 114 -3.93 -6.65 -5.14
N ILE A 115 -4.23 -7.94 -5.22
CA ILE A 115 -3.29 -9.06 -5.18
C ILE A 115 -3.69 -10.04 -6.29
N ILE A 116 -2.70 -10.60 -6.98
CA ILE A 116 -2.89 -11.71 -7.92
C ILE A 116 -2.31 -12.97 -7.29
N PHE A 117 -3.07 -14.04 -7.32
CA PHE A 117 -2.65 -15.37 -6.88
C PHE A 117 -2.14 -16.14 -8.11
N LEU A 118 -0.87 -16.56 -8.08
CA LEU A 118 -0.19 -17.15 -9.25
C LEU A 118 -0.43 -18.67 -9.38
N ASP A 119 -1.01 -19.29 -8.34
CA ASP A 119 -1.50 -20.67 -8.32
C ASP A 119 -2.90 -20.81 -8.94
N LYS A 120 -3.55 -19.70 -9.30
CA LYS A 120 -4.87 -19.69 -9.95
C LYS A 120 -4.74 -19.40 -11.45
N PRO A 121 -5.67 -19.91 -12.29
CA PRO A 121 -5.72 -19.54 -13.69
C PRO A 121 -5.87 -18.02 -13.87
N LEU A 122 -5.03 -17.43 -14.73
CA LEU A 122 -5.04 -16.01 -15.05
C LEU A 122 -5.43 -15.80 -16.51
N ASN A 123 -6.17 -14.74 -16.77
CA ASN A 123 -6.45 -14.28 -18.13
C ASN A 123 -5.80 -12.90 -18.36
N ARG A 124 -5.64 -12.54 -19.64
CA ARG A 124 -5.01 -11.28 -20.05
C ARG A 124 -5.69 -10.05 -19.44
N LYS A 125 -7.03 -10.02 -19.43
CA LYS A 125 -7.82 -8.91 -18.88
C LYS A 125 -7.51 -8.65 -17.41
N THR A 126 -7.37 -9.71 -16.60
CA THR A 126 -6.99 -9.60 -15.19
C THR A 126 -5.62 -8.94 -15.01
N ILE A 127 -4.64 -9.29 -15.86
CA ILE A 127 -3.30 -8.67 -15.84
C ILE A 127 -3.36 -7.20 -16.27
N GLU A 128 -4.13 -6.87 -17.31
CA GLU A 128 -4.32 -5.49 -17.77
C GLU A 128 -4.95 -4.61 -16.67
N GLU A 129 -6.01 -5.09 -16.02
CA GLU A 129 -6.65 -4.38 -14.92
C GLU A 129 -5.72 -4.21 -13.71
N PHE A 130 -4.94 -5.25 -13.39
CA PHE A 130 -3.95 -5.20 -12.31
C PHE A 130 -2.82 -4.21 -12.63
N LEU A 131 -2.31 -4.20 -13.85
CA LEU A 131 -1.27 -3.27 -14.29
C LEU A 131 -1.79 -1.82 -14.28
N ASN A 132 -2.99 -1.59 -14.80
CA ASN A 132 -3.63 -0.27 -14.76
C ASN A 132 -3.84 0.24 -13.33
N PHE A 133 -4.24 -0.65 -12.41
CA PHE A 133 -4.30 -0.33 -10.99
C PHE A 133 -2.92 0.01 -10.42
N SER A 134 -1.91 -0.79 -10.74
CA SER A 134 -0.53 -0.62 -10.25
C SER A 134 0.18 0.61 -10.83
N LYS A 135 -0.35 1.18 -11.91
CA LYS A 135 0.11 2.47 -12.45
C LYS A 135 -0.51 3.68 -11.75
N ARG A 136 -1.42 3.51 -10.78
CA ARG A 136 -2.00 4.64 -10.02
C ARG A 136 -1.00 5.24 -9.04
N SER A 137 -1.29 6.43 -8.51
CA SER A 137 -0.47 7.09 -7.49
C SER A 137 -1.37 7.69 -6.43
N TYR A 138 -1.20 7.27 -5.17
CA TYR A 138 -1.96 7.84 -4.06
C TYR A 138 -1.63 9.32 -3.82
N PHE A 139 -0.45 9.78 -4.24
CA PHE A 139 -0.19 11.21 -4.29
C PHE A 139 -1.11 11.94 -5.29
N ASN A 140 -1.29 11.39 -6.49
CA ASN A 140 -2.16 12.04 -7.48
C ASN A 140 -3.65 11.92 -7.12
N ILE A 141 -4.05 10.86 -6.41
CA ILE A 141 -5.45 10.61 -6.03
C ILE A 141 -5.85 11.40 -4.78
N GLY A 142 -5.08 11.26 -3.69
CA GLY A 142 -5.44 11.77 -2.36
C GLY A 142 -4.45 12.75 -1.75
N ARG A 143 -3.40 13.13 -2.50
CA ARG A 143 -2.29 13.96 -2.00
C ARG A 143 -1.53 13.34 -0.82
N GLU A 144 -1.45 12.01 -0.82
CA GLU A 144 -0.58 11.26 0.09
C GLU A 144 0.88 11.50 -0.25
N THR A 145 1.50 12.46 0.43
CA THR A 145 2.84 12.97 0.10
C THR A 145 3.96 11.95 0.28
N GLN A 146 3.76 10.92 1.09
CA GLN A 146 4.70 9.81 1.25
C GLN A 146 4.87 8.99 -0.04
N TYR A 147 3.90 9.02 -0.95
CA TYR A 147 3.97 8.35 -2.25
C TYR A 147 4.48 9.26 -3.39
N TYR A 148 4.87 10.50 -3.08
CA TYR A 148 5.31 11.45 -4.10
C TYR A 148 6.60 10.98 -4.81
N LYS A 149 6.56 10.92 -6.15
CA LYS A 149 7.67 10.46 -7.02
C LYS A 149 8.21 9.07 -6.69
N MET A 150 7.42 8.24 -6.02
CA MET A 150 7.80 6.89 -5.68
C MET A 150 7.95 6.02 -6.94
N GLU A 151 9.05 5.25 -7.01
CA GLU A 151 9.24 4.24 -8.05
C GLU A 151 8.19 3.14 -7.91
N LYS A 152 7.55 2.78 -9.01
CA LYS A 152 6.51 1.75 -9.00
C LYS A 152 7.14 0.40 -9.31
N LYS A 153 6.93 -0.54 -8.39
CA LYS A 153 7.37 -1.93 -8.54
C LYS A 153 6.22 -2.89 -8.29
N LEU A 154 6.34 -4.06 -8.90
CA LEU A 154 5.61 -5.28 -8.57
C LEU A 154 6.58 -6.22 -7.87
N ILE A 155 6.06 -7.04 -6.96
CA ILE A 155 6.80 -8.13 -6.34
C ILE A 155 6.03 -9.43 -6.46
N VAL A 156 6.77 -10.52 -6.64
CA VAL A 156 6.30 -11.89 -6.43
C VAL A 156 6.89 -12.38 -5.11
N GLU A 157 6.06 -12.94 -4.23
CA GLU A 157 6.48 -13.48 -2.94
C GLU A 157 5.71 -14.75 -2.57
N ASP A 158 6.22 -15.47 -1.56
CA ASP A 158 5.54 -16.63 -0.97
C ASP A 158 4.11 -16.30 -0.57
N ASN A 159 3.16 -17.15 -0.98
CA ASN A 159 1.82 -17.14 -0.41
C ASN A 159 1.83 -17.89 0.92
N ILE A 160 1.58 -17.19 2.03
CA ILE A 160 1.63 -17.79 3.37
C ILE A 160 0.32 -18.47 3.79
N SER A 161 -0.75 -18.34 2.99
CA SER A 161 -1.99 -19.07 3.26
C SER A 161 -1.78 -20.57 3.02
N THR A 162 -2.22 -21.39 3.96
CA THR A 162 -2.20 -22.87 3.85
C THR A 162 -3.55 -23.43 3.41
N GLY A 163 -4.32 -22.69 2.60
CA GLY A 163 -5.64 -23.09 2.12
C GLY A 163 -6.81 -22.54 2.94
N GLY A 164 -6.56 -21.61 3.86
CA GLY A 164 -7.58 -20.91 4.65
C GLY A 164 -7.36 -19.40 4.69
N GLU A 165 -8.34 -18.67 5.21
CA GLU A 165 -8.18 -17.24 5.48
C GLU A 165 -7.14 -17.00 6.58
N LEU A 166 -6.40 -15.90 6.43
CA LEU A 166 -5.44 -15.45 7.43
C LEU A 166 -6.13 -14.46 8.35
N SER A 167 -5.86 -14.56 9.66
CA SER A 167 -6.19 -13.49 10.60
C SER A 167 -5.17 -12.37 10.47
N ASP A 168 -5.65 -11.14 10.26
CA ASP A 168 -4.79 -9.95 10.24
C ASP A 168 -4.67 -9.38 11.67
N TYR A 169 -3.44 -9.21 12.16
CA TYR A 169 -3.16 -8.54 13.44
C TYR A 169 -2.64 -7.13 13.18
N LYS A 170 -3.37 -6.12 13.66
CA LYS A 170 -3.04 -4.70 13.47
C LYS A 170 -2.72 -4.05 14.81
N PHE A 171 -1.44 -3.77 15.01
CA PHE A 171 -0.95 -3.04 16.18
C PHE A 171 -0.95 -1.54 15.88
N PHE A 172 -1.69 -0.78 16.69
CA PHE A 172 -1.71 0.68 16.61
C PHE A 172 -0.70 1.22 17.63
N CYS A 173 0.35 1.87 17.12
CA CYS A 173 1.48 2.31 17.93
C CYS A 173 1.50 3.84 18.10
N VAL A 174 1.69 4.30 19.33
CA VAL A 174 1.90 5.72 19.65
C VAL A 174 3.18 5.85 20.46
N ARG A 175 4.11 6.70 20.00
CA ARG A 175 5.41 6.94 20.65
C ARG A 175 6.16 5.63 20.98
N GLY A 176 6.15 4.67 20.04
CA GLY A 176 6.84 3.39 20.18
C GLY A 176 6.14 2.34 21.04
N LYS A 177 4.94 2.62 21.58
CA LYS A 177 4.14 1.65 22.35
C LYS A 177 2.90 1.24 21.58
N ALA A 178 2.62 -0.06 21.51
CA ALA A 178 1.34 -0.56 21.02
C ALA A 178 0.25 -0.22 22.04
N ILE A 179 -0.76 0.53 21.62
CA ILE A 179 -1.85 1.00 22.49
C ILE A 179 -3.18 0.30 22.21
N TYR A 180 -3.31 -0.31 21.03
CA TYR A 180 -4.51 -1.03 20.62
C TYR A 180 -4.12 -2.13 19.63
N LEU A 181 -4.78 -3.28 19.74
CA LEU A 181 -4.66 -4.41 18.83
C LEU A 181 -6.04 -4.68 18.25
N GLN A 182 -6.13 -4.65 16.92
CA GLN A 182 -7.29 -5.16 16.19
C GLN A 182 -6.90 -6.50 15.56
N VAL A 183 -7.76 -7.50 15.73
CA VAL A 183 -7.64 -8.80 15.07
C VAL A 183 -8.81 -8.89 14.11
N ASP A 184 -8.52 -8.92 12.81
CA ASP A 184 -9.55 -9.12 11.79
C ASP A 184 -9.59 -10.60 11.43
N VAL A 185 -10.70 -11.25 11.73
CA VAL A 185 -10.97 -12.66 11.37
C VAL A 185 -12.08 -12.68 10.33
N GLY A 186 -12.05 -13.63 9.39
CA GLY A 186 -13.17 -13.76 8.45
C GLY A 186 -13.25 -12.65 7.41
N ARG A 187 -12.16 -11.90 7.16
CA ARG A 187 -12.20 -10.56 6.54
C ARG A 187 -12.92 -10.51 5.19
N PHE A 188 -12.87 -11.58 4.39
CA PHE A 188 -13.52 -11.63 3.08
C PHE A 188 -14.76 -12.54 3.05
N VAL A 189 -15.18 -13.08 4.19
CA VAL A 189 -16.35 -13.97 4.32
C VAL A 189 -17.35 -13.45 5.36
N ASP A 190 -16.94 -13.34 6.62
CA ASP A 190 -17.75 -12.94 7.77
C ASP A 190 -16.86 -12.18 8.76
N HIS A 191 -16.62 -10.89 8.47
CA HIS A 191 -15.62 -10.07 9.18
C HIS A 191 -16.01 -9.86 10.64
N LYS A 192 -15.14 -10.32 11.54
CA LYS A 192 -15.21 -10.20 13.00
C LYS A 192 -13.98 -9.49 13.55
#